data_AF-A0A2G2MAI9-F1
#
_entry.id   AF-A0A2G2MAI9-F1
#
_cell.length_a   1.000
_cell.length_b   1.000
_cell.length_c   1.000
_cell.angle_alpha   90.00
_cell.angle_beta   90.00
_cell.angle_gamma   90.00
#
_symmetry.space_group_name_H-M   'P 1'
#
loop_
_entity.id
_entity.type
_entity.pdbx_description
1 polymer ?
#
loop_
_entity_poly.entity_id
_entity_poly.type
_entity_poly.pdbx_seq_one_letter_code
_entity_poly.pdbx_strand_id
1 'polypeptide(L)'
;MDRKLTNTPLETATHKHYLRNQRWGFSWALWTAVLWGAWYIPGTALWFEHPYVDIDMNDHALRLSATAVMTWIHAILVFLFLLIWNGSLGKLTDYGRTIVRFRHISKWYALASLCGGPMAIFGSYMAMGYVGPVFAAITSLFYPVVGAVIARLWFNEKISTQTAYGMAIIIMGGIVVYGPALFGTMDSTNNLAWLGYLGGIMSAIGWGAEGAVASRAMDVTDPDVGIQCRFSFEVLFWGVFILPILSIFTELPIGALIIDTLSSSQAMLWMVLASICHAYCYTSFYRSFTLIGVGRGEAIGNLYGVFAVIFVAAVTLQLPEWYFVLGLAFTVLGSFVMFRESAESISQLRDVAAEDTV
;
A
#
# COMPACT_ATOMS: atom_id res chain seq x y z
N MET A 1 -45.25 26.34 15.89
CA MET A 1 -44.91 27.35 14.88
C MET A 1 -43.78 26.77 14.05
N ASP A 2 -44.17 26.00 13.03
CA ASP A 2 -43.27 25.20 12.19
C ASP A 2 -42.36 26.09 11.36
N ARG A 3 -41.07 26.07 11.66
CA ARG A 3 -40.05 26.60 10.77
C ARG A 3 -39.84 25.56 9.66
N LYS A 4 -40.71 25.58 8.64
CA LYS A 4 -40.46 24.88 7.37
C LYS A 4 -39.08 25.34 6.88
N LEU A 5 -38.10 24.44 6.98
CA LEU A 5 -36.80 24.55 6.34
C LEU A 5 -37.04 24.63 4.84
N THR A 6 -37.14 25.85 4.31
CA THR A 6 -37.04 26.10 2.88
C THR A 6 -35.59 25.86 2.50
N ASN A 7 -35.23 24.60 2.23
CA ASN A 7 -33.92 24.28 1.65
C ASN A 7 -33.79 25.10 0.37
N THR A 8 -32.87 26.06 0.37
CA THR A 8 -32.58 26.87 -0.80
C THR A 8 -32.09 25.97 -1.94
N PRO A 9 -32.28 26.35 -3.22
CA PRO A 9 -31.74 25.59 -4.36
C PRO A 9 -30.22 25.33 -4.23
N LEU A 10 -29.50 26.27 -3.62
CA LEU A 10 -28.08 26.16 -3.32
C LEU A 10 -27.78 25.07 -2.28
N GLU A 11 -28.45 25.06 -1.13
CA GLU A 11 -28.27 24.01 -0.10
C GLU A 11 -28.58 22.61 -0.65
N THR A 12 -29.62 22.51 -1.48
CA THR A 12 -29.97 21.25 -2.14
C THR A 12 -28.89 20.81 -3.13
N ALA A 13 -28.32 21.74 -3.89
CA ALA A 13 -27.23 21.45 -4.84
C ALA A 13 -25.94 21.05 -4.11
N THR A 14 -25.56 21.76 -3.05
CA THR A 14 -24.39 21.47 -2.21
C THR A 14 -24.52 20.11 -1.54
N HIS A 15 -25.70 19.80 -0.97
CA HIS A 15 -25.96 18.49 -0.38
C HIS A 15 -25.88 17.36 -1.42
N LYS A 16 -26.44 17.55 -2.62
CA LYS A 16 -26.31 16.59 -3.73
C LYS A 16 -24.85 16.40 -4.18
N HIS A 17 -24.08 17.49 -4.25
CA HIS A 17 -22.65 17.44 -4.59
C HIS A 17 -21.87 16.63 -3.54
N TYR A 18 -22.11 16.91 -2.25
CA TYR A 18 -21.49 16.19 -1.13
C TYR A 18 -21.79 14.69 -1.17
N LEU A 19 -23.06 14.31 -1.31
CA LEU A 19 -23.45 12.90 -1.42
C LEU A 19 -22.80 12.21 -2.63
N ARG A 20 -22.67 12.92 -3.75
CA ARG A 20 -22.00 12.40 -4.95
C ARG A 20 -20.51 12.16 -4.68
N ASN A 21 -19.82 13.10 -4.05
CA ASN A 21 -18.40 12.96 -3.71
C ASN A 21 -18.18 11.79 -2.74
N GLN A 22 -19.04 11.66 -1.72
CA GLN A 22 -18.97 10.52 -0.81
C GLN A 22 -19.13 9.17 -1.53
N ARG A 23 -20.14 9.06 -2.41
CA ARG A 23 -20.35 7.83 -3.20
C ARG A 23 -19.12 7.47 -4.02
N TRP A 24 -18.55 8.45 -4.73
CA TRP A 24 -17.33 8.22 -5.50
C TRP A 24 -16.14 7.86 -4.63
N GLY A 25 -15.96 8.54 -3.49
CA GLY A 25 -14.85 8.24 -2.57
C GLY A 25 -14.92 6.82 -2.01
N PHE A 26 -16.10 6.36 -1.60
CA PHE A 26 -16.29 4.97 -1.18
C PHE A 26 -16.08 3.96 -2.31
N SER A 27 -16.54 4.29 -3.53
CA SER A 27 -16.28 3.44 -4.70
C SER A 27 -14.78 3.33 -5.00
N TRP A 28 -14.03 4.43 -4.92
CA TRP A 28 -12.58 4.43 -5.10
C TRP A 28 -11.88 3.60 -4.02
N ALA A 29 -12.26 3.76 -2.75
CA ALA A 29 -11.68 2.96 -1.66
C ALA A 29 -11.98 1.46 -1.82
N LEU A 30 -13.18 1.10 -2.30
CA LEU A 30 -13.52 -0.29 -2.61
C LEU A 30 -12.70 -0.84 -3.77
N TRP A 31 -12.48 -0.06 -4.83
CA TRP A 31 -11.59 -0.44 -5.93
C TRP A 31 -10.15 -0.65 -5.45
N THR A 32 -9.66 0.18 -4.53
CA THR A 32 -8.38 -0.05 -3.87
C THR A 32 -8.37 -1.40 -3.17
N ALA A 33 -9.38 -1.70 -2.35
CA ALA A 33 -9.45 -2.96 -1.62
C ALA A 33 -9.41 -4.18 -2.56
N VAL A 34 -10.23 -4.15 -3.61
CA VAL A 34 -10.28 -5.24 -4.61
C VAL A 34 -8.93 -5.39 -5.32
N LEU A 35 -8.40 -4.32 -5.90
CA LEU A 35 -7.22 -4.42 -6.77
C LEU A 35 -5.92 -4.63 -6.00
N TRP A 36 -5.83 -4.12 -4.78
CA TRP A 36 -4.72 -4.42 -3.90
C TRP A 36 -4.79 -5.88 -3.41
N GLY A 37 -5.98 -6.40 -3.12
CA GLY A 37 -6.15 -7.83 -2.86
C GLY A 37 -5.74 -8.69 -4.05
N ALA A 38 -6.14 -8.28 -5.26
CA ALA A 38 -5.81 -8.99 -6.50
C ALA A 38 -4.32 -9.00 -6.80
N TRP A 39 -3.57 -7.95 -6.43
CA TRP A 39 -2.12 -7.83 -6.65
C TRP A 39 -1.31 -8.98 -6.04
N TYR A 40 -1.76 -9.57 -4.93
CA TYR A 40 -1.07 -10.70 -4.29
C TYR A 40 -1.04 -11.96 -5.16
N ILE A 41 -1.97 -12.12 -6.11
CA ILE A 41 -1.96 -13.26 -7.06
C ILE A 41 -0.77 -13.16 -8.03
N PRO A 42 -0.70 -12.17 -8.94
CA PRO A 42 0.40 -12.07 -9.89
C PRO A 42 1.75 -11.82 -9.18
N GLY A 43 1.75 -11.10 -8.04
CA GLY A 43 2.96 -10.90 -7.24
C GLY A 43 3.55 -12.21 -6.69
N THR A 44 2.69 -13.16 -6.33
CA THR A 44 3.10 -14.50 -5.89
C THR A 44 3.42 -15.41 -7.07
N ALA A 45 2.60 -15.39 -8.12
CA ALA A 45 2.79 -16.21 -9.31
C ALA A 45 4.17 -16.01 -9.92
N LEU A 46 4.71 -14.78 -9.85
CA LEU A 46 6.05 -14.46 -10.35
C LEU A 46 7.14 -15.34 -9.72
N TRP A 47 7.02 -15.75 -8.45
CA TRP A 47 7.98 -16.66 -7.80
C TRP A 47 7.98 -18.09 -8.38
N PHE A 48 6.96 -18.46 -9.14
CA PHE A 48 6.80 -19.79 -9.76
C PHE A 48 7.20 -19.80 -11.23
N GLU A 49 7.72 -18.69 -11.77
CA GLU A 49 8.12 -18.57 -13.16
C GLU A 49 9.64 -18.42 -13.30
N HIS A 50 10.20 -18.79 -14.45
CA HIS A 50 11.59 -18.51 -14.79
C HIS A 50 11.85 -17.00 -14.85
N PRO A 51 12.97 -16.48 -14.29
CA PRO A 51 14.11 -17.22 -13.72
C PRO A 51 13.97 -17.53 -12.21
N TYR A 52 12.89 -17.10 -11.57
CA TYR A 52 12.78 -17.09 -10.11
C TYR A 52 12.56 -18.47 -9.50
N VAL A 53 11.83 -19.34 -10.21
CA VAL A 53 11.59 -20.73 -9.80
C VAL A 53 12.87 -21.57 -9.80
N ASP A 54 13.85 -21.21 -10.63
CA ASP A 54 15.09 -21.96 -10.81
C ASP A 54 16.16 -21.61 -9.76
N ILE A 55 15.92 -20.57 -8.96
CA ILE A 55 16.83 -20.15 -7.88
C ILE A 55 16.67 -21.12 -6.71
N ASP A 56 17.76 -21.78 -6.32
CA ASP A 56 17.79 -22.66 -5.17
C ASP A 56 17.18 -21.96 -3.94
N MET A 57 16.29 -22.66 -3.25
CA MET A 57 15.63 -22.12 -2.07
C MET A 57 16.67 -21.64 -1.04
N ASN A 58 17.79 -22.35 -0.89
CA ASN A 58 18.86 -22.06 0.07
C ASN A 58 19.83 -20.94 -0.38
N ASP A 59 19.73 -20.42 -1.60
CA ASP A 59 20.56 -19.30 -2.04
C ASP A 59 19.96 -17.96 -1.61
N HIS A 60 20.25 -17.56 -0.37
CA HIS A 60 19.67 -16.35 0.22
C HIS A 60 20.01 -15.09 -0.57
N ALA A 61 21.26 -14.99 -1.05
CA ALA A 61 21.75 -13.81 -1.70
C ALA A 61 21.10 -13.66 -3.08
N LEU A 62 21.00 -14.76 -3.83
CA LEU A 62 20.37 -14.76 -5.14
C LEU A 62 18.86 -14.52 -5.04
N ARG A 63 18.15 -15.12 -4.07
CA ARG A 63 16.71 -14.87 -3.87
C ARG A 63 16.38 -13.44 -3.43
N LEU A 64 17.20 -12.84 -2.56
CA LEU A 64 17.04 -11.42 -2.19
C LEU A 64 17.32 -10.50 -3.39
N SER A 65 18.32 -10.84 -4.20
CA SER A 65 18.62 -10.10 -5.43
C SER A 65 17.51 -10.23 -6.47
N ALA A 66 16.88 -11.39 -6.59
CA ALA A 66 15.70 -11.62 -7.40
C ALA A 66 14.53 -10.75 -6.93
N THR A 67 14.27 -10.72 -5.61
CA THR A 67 13.22 -9.85 -5.03
C THR A 67 13.47 -8.37 -5.37
N ALA A 68 14.74 -7.93 -5.32
CA ALA A 68 15.13 -6.57 -5.68
C ALA A 68 14.87 -6.27 -7.16
N VAL A 69 15.23 -7.20 -8.05
CA VAL A 69 14.97 -7.09 -9.50
C VAL A 69 13.46 -7.08 -9.79
N MET A 70 12.68 -7.97 -9.17
CA MET A 70 11.21 -8.01 -9.28
C MET A 70 10.61 -6.66 -8.87
N THR A 71 11.04 -6.13 -7.72
CA THR A 71 10.55 -4.85 -7.18
C THR A 71 10.85 -3.69 -8.13
N TRP A 72 12.05 -3.64 -8.69
CA TRP A 72 12.43 -2.57 -9.60
C TRP A 72 11.68 -2.62 -10.94
N ILE A 73 11.58 -3.79 -11.56
CA ILE A 73 10.87 -3.90 -12.84
C ILE A 73 9.37 -3.65 -12.62
N HIS A 74 8.80 -4.14 -11.51
CA HIS A 74 7.44 -3.78 -11.07
C HIS A 74 7.28 -2.26 -10.96
N ALA A 75 8.22 -1.56 -10.30
CA ALA A 75 8.17 -0.11 -10.16
C ALA A 75 8.22 0.62 -11.52
N ILE A 76 9.02 0.13 -12.48
CA ILE A 76 9.06 0.67 -13.84
C ILE A 76 7.71 0.50 -14.54
N LEU A 77 7.12 -0.69 -14.49
CA LEU A 77 5.83 -0.95 -15.15
C LEU A 77 4.69 -0.15 -14.51
N VAL A 78 4.69 0.02 -13.19
CA VAL A 78 3.75 0.92 -12.50
C VAL A 78 3.96 2.36 -12.97
N PHE A 79 5.21 2.83 -13.00
CA PHE A 79 5.54 4.17 -13.48
C PHE A 79 5.06 4.41 -14.91
N LEU A 80 5.24 3.44 -15.82
CA LEU A 80 4.78 3.50 -17.20
C LEU A 80 3.25 3.54 -17.30
N PHE A 81 2.55 2.71 -16.51
CA PHE A 81 1.09 2.77 -16.46
C PHE A 81 0.60 4.13 -15.96
N LEU A 82 1.21 4.66 -14.91
CA LEU A 82 0.86 5.97 -14.38
C LEU A 82 1.16 7.11 -15.38
N LEU A 83 2.21 6.98 -16.21
CA LEU A 83 2.46 7.93 -17.30
C LEU A 83 1.33 7.92 -18.33
N ILE A 84 0.84 6.73 -18.71
CA ILE A 84 -0.30 6.61 -19.64
C ILE A 84 -1.56 7.21 -18.99
N TRP A 85 -1.80 6.89 -17.72
CA TRP A 85 -2.92 7.44 -16.95
C TRP A 85 -2.89 8.96 -16.89
N ASN A 86 -1.79 9.54 -16.41
CA ASN A 86 -1.61 11.00 -16.30
C ASN A 86 -1.58 11.68 -17.67
N GLY A 87 -1.07 11.00 -18.70
CA GLY A 87 -1.15 11.43 -20.10
C GLY A 87 -2.59 11.58 -20.57
N SER A 88 -3.42 10.56 -20.34
CA SER A 88 -4.84 10.58 -20.70
C SER A 88 -5.65 11.66 -19.97
N LEU A 89 -5.21 12.05 -18.78
CA LEU A 89 -5.81 13.12 -17.98
C LEU A 89 -5.24 14.52 -18.27
N GLY A 90 -4.23 14.63 -19.15
CA GLY A 90 -3.58 15.91 -19.46
C GLY A 90 -2.69 16.46 -18.33
N LYS A 91 -2.30 15.63 -17.35
CA LYS A 91 -1.59 16.04 -16.12
C LYS A 91 -0.07 15.96 -16.20
N LEU A 92 0.51 15.59 -17.35
CA LEU A 92 1.97 15.42 -17.51
C LEU A 92 2.76 16.73 -17.28
N THR A 93 2.18 17.87 -17.67
CA THR A 93 2.79 19.18 -17.41
C THR A 93 2.89 19.47 -15.91
N ASP A 94 1.84 19.13 -15.16
CA ASP A 94 1.82 19.32 -13.70
C ASP A 94 2.74 18.33 -12.99
N TYR A 95 2.90 17.12 -13.53
CA TYR A 95 3.95 16.20 -13.11
C TYR A 95 5.35 16.79 -13.28
N GLY A 96 5.66 17.34 -14.46
CA GLY A 96 6.94 18.02 -14.70
C GLY A 96 7.18 19.20 -13.74
N ARG A 97 6.15 20.01 -13.46
CA ARG A 97 6.24 21.12 -12.49
C ARG A 97 6.42 20.65 -11.05
N THR A 98 5.81 19.52 -10.69
CA THR A 98 5.84 18.99 -9.33
C THR A 98 7.19 18.35 -9.04
N ILE A 99 7.71 17.50 -9.94
CA ILE A 99 8.94 16.75 -9.68
C ILE A 99 10.16 17.66 -9.51
N VAL A 100 10.23 18.79 -10.22
CA VAL A 100 11.33 19.76 -10.09
C VAL A 100 11.30 20.58 -8.78
N ARG A 101 10.15 20.63 -8.09
CA ARG A 101 9.98 21.38 -6.82
C ARG A 101 10.48 20.59 -5.61
N PHE A 102 11.72 20.10 -5.69
CA PHE A 102 12.28 19.16 -4.73
C PHE A 102 12.26 19.65 -3.28
N ARG A 103 12.67 20.91 -3.05
CA ARG A 103 12.82 21.49 -1.70
C ARG A 103 11.53 21.48 -0.87
N HIS A 104 10.39 21.66 -1.52
CA HIS A 104 9.10 21.84 -0.85
C HIS A 104 8.21 20.61 -0.98
N ILE A 105 8.23 19.93 -2.13
CA ILE A 105 7.29 18.87 -2.45
C ILE A 105 8.02 17.55 -2.68
N SER A 106 8.86 17.46 -3.72
CA SER A 106 9.37 16.16 -4.19
C SER A 106 10.25 15.43 -3.18
N LYS A 107 10.89 16.13 -2.22
CA LYS A 107 11.63 15.46 -1.13
C LYS A 107 10.76 14.52 -0.30
N TRP A 108 9.47 14.86 -0.11
CA TRP A 108 8.53 14.03 0.64
C TRP A 108 8.14 12.81 -0.18
N TYR A 109 7.92 12.97 -1.50
CA TYR A 109 7.72 11.84 -2.40
C TYR A 109 8.95 10.94 -2.54
N ALA A 110 10.15 11.50 -2.47
CA ALA A 110 11.40 10.75 -2.44
C ALA A 110 11.52 9.95 -1.14
N LEU A 111 11.23 10.56 0.02
CA LEU A 111 11.26 9.83 1.29
C LEU A 111 10.16 8.75 1.35
N ALA A 112 8.95 9.09 0.91
CA ALA A 112 7.83 8.15 0.79
C ALA A 112 8.20 6.97 -0.11
N SER A 113 8.89 7.23 -1.22
CA SER A 113 9.38 6.20 -2.14
C SER A 113 10.38 5.23 -1.51
N LEU A 114 11.27 5.68 -0.61
CA LEU A 114 12.17 4.79 0.12
C LEU A 114 11.41 3.87 1.09
N CYS A 115 10.35 4.37 1.72
CA CYS A 115 9.48 3.57 2.58
C CYS A 115 8.62 2.61 1.75
N GLY A 116 8.06 3.08 0.65
CA GLY A 116 7.18 2.31 -0.22
C GLY A 116 7.89 1.22 -1.01
N GLY A 117 8.88 1.56 -1.82
CA GLY A 117 9.53 0.61 -2.71
C GLY A 117 10.47 -0.36 -1.97
N PRO A 118 11.63 0.12 -1.49
CA PRO A 118 12.63 -0.71 -0.82
C PRO A 118 12.19 -1.39 0.48
N MET A 119 11.20 -0.86 1.20
CA MET A 119 10.67 -1.54 2.40
C MET A 119 9.35 -2.25 2.10
N ALA A 120 8.36 -1.53 1.58
CA ALA A 120 7.01 -2.07 1.56
C ALA A 120 6.80 -3.12 0.47
N ILE A 121 7.08 -2.76 -0.78
CA ILE A 121 6.91 -3.63 -1.96
C ILE A 121 7.93 -4.76 -1.93
N PHE A 122 9.19 -4.45 -1.66
CA PHE A 122 10.24 -5.45 -1.50
C PHE A 122 9.92 -6.43 -0.37
N GLY A 123 9.53 -5.93 0.80
CA GLY A 123 9.12 -6.77 1.94
C GLY A 123 7.90 -7.63 1.63
N SER A 124 6.95 -7.11 0.86
CA SER A 124 5.79 -7.88 0.39
C SER A 124 6.19 -9.01 -0.55
N TYR A 125 7.06 -8.77 -1.54
CA TYR A 125 7.56 -9.83 -2.42
C TYR A 125 8.36 -10.89 -1.65
N MET A 126 9.14 -10.49 -0.64
CA MET A 126 9.78 -11.43 0.29
C MET A 126 8.75 -12.27 1.03
N ALA A 127 7.76 -11.63 1.67
CA ALA A 127 6.73 -12.34 2.42
C ALA A 127 5.95 -13.33 1.54
N MET A 128 5.62 -12.94 0.29
CA MET A 128 4.97 -13.81 -0.69
C MET A 128 5.84 -15.02 -1.06
N GLY A 129 7.13 -14.82 -1.32
CA GLY A 129 8.03 -15.86 -1.82
C GLY A 129 8.54 -16.83 -0.76
N TYR A 130 8.66 -16.41 0.50
CA TYR A 130 9.24 -17.23 1.57
C TYR A 130 8.22 -17.85 2.52
N VAL A 131 7.04 -17.25 2.66
CA VAL A 131 5.98 -17.75 3.58
C VAL A 131 4.67 -17.95 2.82
N GLY A 132 4.25 -16.96 2.03
CA GLY A 132 3.09 -17.08 1.16
C GLY A 132 2.23 -15.81 1.08
N PRO A 133 1.33 -15.74 0.08
CA PRO A 133 0.51 -14.56 -0.21
C PRO A 133 -0.43 -14.16 0.91
N VAL A 134 -1.07 -15.13 1.58
CA VAL A 134 -2.02 -14.86 2.67
C VAL A 134 -1.31 -14.19 3.85
N PHE A 135 -0.15 -14.72 4.23
CA PHE A 135 0.69 -14.13 5.25
C PHE A 135 1.10 -12.71 4.86
N ALA A 136 1.62 -12.52 3.65
CA ALA A 136 2.04 -11.22 3.12
C ALA A 136 0.91 -10.17 3.14
N ALA A 137 -0.31 -10.56 2.78
CA ALA A 137 -1.46 -9.68 2.78
C ALA A 137 -1.86 -9.23 4.19
N ILE A 138 -1.99 -10.18 5.12
CA ILE A 138 -2.46 -9.88 6.48
C ILE A 138 -1.41 -9.13 7.27
N THR A 139 -0.13 -9.51 7.15
CA THR A 139 0.93 -8.80 7.88
C THR A 139 1.06 -7.35 7.45
N SER A 140 0.78 -7.05 6.17
CA SER A 140 0.81 -5.69 5.68
C SER A 140 -0.28 -4.83 6.34
N LEU A 141 -1.39 -5.41 6.82
CA LEU A 141 -2.48 -4.69 7.52
C LEU A 141 -2.08 -4.14 8.89
N PHE A 142 -0.85 -4.37 9.36
CA PHE A 142 -0.31 -3.70 10.55
C PHE A 142 0.14 -2.26 10.26
N TYR A 143 0.20 -1.86 8.99
CA TYR A 143 0.62 -0.51 8.59
C TYR A 143 -0.14 0.65 9.26
N PRO A 144 -1.46 0.57 9.58
CA PRO A 144 -2.16 1.64 10.28
C PRO A 144 -1.55 1.95 11.64
N VAL A 145 -1.15 0.90 12.39
CA VAL A 145 -0.51 1.05 13.70
C VAL A 145 0.81 1.79 13.56
N VAL A 146 1.61 1.43 12.56
CA VAL A 146 2.88 2.10 12.29
C VAL A 146 2.63 3.57 11.89
N GLY A 147 1.67 3.82 11.00
CA GLY A 147 1.28 5.17 10.59
C GLY A 147 0.88 6.05 11.77
N ALA A 148 0.04 5.55 12.69
CA ALA A 148 -0.36 6.29 13.89
C ALA A 148 0.80 6.54 14.86
N VAL A 149 1.72 5.58 15.02
CA VAL A 149 2.92 5.78 15.83
C VAL A 149 3.81 6.86 15.22
N ILE A 150 4.04 6.84 13.91
CA ILE A 150 4.83 7.86 13.21
C ILE A 150 4.15 9.23 13.31
N ALA A 151 2.83 9.30 13.12
CA ALA A 151 2.08 10.54 13.27
C ALA A 151 2.19 11.12 14.69
N ARG A 152 2.13 10.26 15.72
CA ARG A 152 2.37 10.66 17.11
C ARG A 152 3.78 11.21 17.31
N LEU A 153 4.80 10.54 16.79
CA LEU A 153 6.20 10.91 17.02
C LEU A 153 6.65 12.13 16.20
N TRP A 154 6.17 12.25 14.97
CA TRP A 154 6.63 13.28 14.04
C TRP A 154 5.74 14.52 14.04
N PHE A 155 4.42 14.33 14.08
CA PHE A 155 3.45 15.42 14.03
C PHE A 155 2.90 15.80 15.41
N ASN A 156 3.32 15.09 16.48
CA ASN A 156 2.84 15.28 17.85
C ASN A 156 1.31 15.13 18.00
N GLU A 157 0.67 14.45 17.05
CA GLU A 157 -0.77 14.17 17.10
C GLU A 157 -1.12 13.36 18.34
N LYS A 158 -2.29 13.59 18.93
CA LYS A 158 -2.71 12.82 20.12
C LYS A 158 -3.35 11.52 19.66
N ILE A 159 -2.84 10.39 20.15
CA ILE A 159 -3.51 9.09 19.97
C ILE A 159 -4.76 9.11 20.85
N SER A 160 -5.94 9.10 20.21
CA SER A 160 -7.21 9.00 20.94
C SER A 160 -7.33 7.63 21.60
N THR A 161 -8.12 7.53 22.67
CA THR A 161 -8.39 6.24 23.34
C THR A 161 -8.96 5.21 22.35
N GLN A 162 -9.77 5.66 21.40
CA GLN A 162 -10.33 4.81 20.35
C GLN A 162 -9.26 4.30 19.37
N THR A 163 -8.37 5.19 18.92
CA THR A 163 -7.22 4.81 18.08
C THR A 163 -6.35 3.80 18.82
N ALA A 164 -6.11 3.99 20.12
CA ALA A 164 -5.36 3.04 20.95
C ALA A 164 -6.04 1.67 21.05
N TYR A 165 -7.37 1.61 21.23
CA TYR A 165 -8.11 0.34 21.21
C TYR A 165 -8.01 -0.36 19.85
N GLY A 166 -8.16 0.39 18.75
CA GLY A 166 -8.00 -0.16 17.40
C GLY A 166 -6.59 -0.72 17.18
N MET A 167 -5.55 0.01 17.60
CA MET A 167 -4.17 -0.45 17.56
C MET A 167 -3.96 -1.73 18.36
N ALA A 168 -4.52 -1.84 19.56
CA ALA A 168 -4.42 -3.03 20.39
C ALA A 168 -5.04 -4.27 19.70
N ILE A 169 -6.22 -4.12 19.08
CA ILE A 169 -6.86 -5.21 18.33
C ILE A 169 -6.01 -5.62 17.13
N ILE A 170 -5.46 -4.65 16.38
CA ILE A 170 -4.57 -4.94 15.25
C ILE A 170 -3.32 -5.71 15.71
N ILE A 171 -2.69 -5.31 16.82
CA ILE A 171 -1.52 -5.98 17.41
C ILE A 171 -1.87 -7.43 17.83
N MET A 172 -3.05 -7.66 18.40
CA MET A 172 -3.52 -9.02 18.70
C MET A 172 -3.62 -9.89 17.43
N GLY A 173 -4.09 -9.31 16.32
CA GLY A 173 -4.06 -9.97 15.01
C GLY A 173 -2.64 -10.39 14.59
N GLY A 174 -1.64 -9.54 14.85
CA GLY A 174 -0.22 -9.86 14.60
C GLY A 174 0.28 -11.03 15.42
N ILE A 175 -0.04 -11.07 16.71
CA ILE A 175 0.33 -12.18 17.59
C ILE A 175 -0.26 -13.51 17.08
N VAL A 176 -1.49 -13.49 16.56
CA VAL A 176 -2.13 -14.69 15.98
C VAL A 176 -1.45 -15.14 14.69
N VAL A 177 -1.10 -14.20 13.79
CA VAL A 177 -0.51 -14.50 12.48
C VAL A 177 0.94 -14.98 12.60
N TYR A 178 1.73 -14.35 13.49
CA TYR A 178 3.12 -14.74 13.74
C TYR A 178 3.24 -15.85 14.80
N GLY A 179 2.17 -16.16 15.52
CA GLY A 179 2.16 -17.14 16.61
C GLY A 179 2.73 -18.52 16.23
N PRO A 180 2.31 -19.15 15.11
CA PRO A 180 2.88 -20.43 14.68
C PRO A 180 4.41 -20.39 14.49
N ALA A 181 4.93 -19.25 14.01
CA ALA A 181 6.37 -19.04 13.85
C ALA A 181 7.09 -18.83 15.20
N LEU A 182 6.45 -18.10 16.12
CA LEU A 182 7.02 -17.74 17.42
C LEU A 182 6.97 -18.88 18.45
N PHE A 183 5.98 -19.77 18.35
CA PHE A 183 5.69 -20.80 19.35
C PHE A 183 6.03 -22.23 18.91
N GLY A 184 6.75 -22.40 17.78
CA GLY A 184 7.56 -23.60 17.56
C GLY A 184 6.86 -24.78 16.89
N THR A 185 5.87 -24.58 16.03
CA THR A 185 5.40 -25.64 15.11
C THR A 185 6.18 -25.65 13.78
N MET A 186 7.44 -25.20 13.79
CA MET A 186 8.24 -25.17 12.58
C MET A 186 8.77 -26.56 12.26
N ASP A 187 8.53 -26.99 11.02
CA ASP A 187 9.37 -27.96 10.36
C ASP A 187 10.80 -27.40 10.33
N SER A 188 11.72 -28.07 11.03
CA SER A 188 13.15 -27.72 11.12
C SER A 188 13.90 -27.78 9.78
N THR A 189 13.18 -28.00 8.67
CA THR A 189 13.69 -28.14 7.30
C THR A 189 13.58 -26.85 6.48
N ASN A 190 12.80 -25.84 6.88
CA ASN A 190 12.69 -24.57 6.14
C ASN A 190 13.40 -23.42 6.86
N ASN A 191 14.72 -23.35 6.71
CA ASN A 191 15.63 -22.38 7.36
C ASN A 191 15.40 -20.90 6.94
N LEU A 192 14.37 -20.61 6.13
CA LEU A 192 14.24 -19.36 5.37
C LEU A 192 12.94 -18.61 5.61
N ALA A 193 11.99 -19.22 6.32
CA ALA A 193 10.72 -18.59 6.65
C ALA A 193 10.91 -17.25 7.40
N TRP A 194 12.02 -17.10 8.14
CA TRP A 194 12.37 -15.86 8.85
C TRP A 194 12.58 -14.64 7.94
N LEU A 195 13.07 -14.83 6.70
CA LEU A 195 13.17 -13.74 5.73
C LEU A 195 11.79 -13.28 5.28
N GLY A 196 10.83 -14.20 5.10
CA GLY A 196 9.45 -13.84 4.82
C GLY A 196 8.79 -13.11 5.98
N TYR A 197 9.02 -13.55 7.23
CA TYR A 197 8.55 -12.86 8.42
C TYR A 197 9.12 -11.43 8.54
N LEU A 198 10.42 -11.27 8.28
CA LEU A 198 11.04 -9.95 8.21
C LEU A 198 10.42 -9.10 7.09
N GLY A 199 10.22 -9.67 5.90
CA GLY A 199 9.56 -9.00 4.78
C GLY A 199 8.15 -8.52 5.13
N GLY A 200 7.40 -9.31 5.91
CA GLY A 200 6.08 -8.93 6.40
C GLY A 200 6.09 -7.71 7.32
N ILE A 201 7.05 -7.65 8.24
CA ILE A 201 7.26 -6.48 9.13
C ILE A 201 7.73 -5.27 8.31
N MET A 202 8.66 -5.47 7.38
CA MET A 202 9.11 -4.42 6.46
C MET A 202 7.95 -3.85 5.65
N SER A 203 7.01 -4.70 5.21
CA SER A 203 5.81 -4.28 4.51
C SER A 203 4.94 -3.34 5.33
N ALA A 204 4.60 -3.76 6.56
CA ALA A 204 3.80 -2.94 7.47
C ALA A 204 4.47 -1.61 7.79
N ILE A 205 5.78 -1.63 8.06
CA ILE A 205 6.52 -0.41 8.38
C ILE A 205 6.61 0.51 7.16
N GLY A 206 6.93 -0.05 5.99
CA GLY A 206 7.07 0.68 4.75
C GLY A 206 5.79 1.41 4.36
N TRP A 207 4.65 0.71 4.34
CA TRP A 207 3.36 1.34 4.01
C TRP A 207 2.91 2.36 5.06
N GLY A 208 3.12 2.09 6.35
CA GLY A 208 2.73 3.01 7.42
C GLY A 208 3.57 4.29 7.40
N ALA A 209 4.87 4.15 7.17
CA ALA A 209 5.78 5.29 7.02
C ALA A 209 5.54 6.06 5.73
N GLU A 210 5.31 5.37 4.62
CA GLU A 210 4.97 6.03 3.36
C GLU A 210 3.72 6.89 3.50
N GLY A 211 2.63 6.35 4.03
CA GLY A 211 1.38 7.09 4.20
C GLY A 211 1.57 8.36 5.03
N ALA A 212 2.29 8.25 6.15
CA ALA A 212 2.60 9.39 7.03
C ALA A 212 3.49 10.45 6.36
N VAL A 213 4.40 10.06 5.48
CA VAL A 213 5.32 10.97 4.79
C VAL A 213 4.66 11.61 3.56
N ALA A 214 3.95 10.80 2.78
CA ALA A 214 3.32 11.23 1.53
C ALA A 214 2.18 12.22 1.77
N SER A 215 1.42 12.07 2.87
CA SER A 215 0.33 12.96 3.25
C SER A 215 0.73 14.44 3.23
N ARG A 216 1.93 14.74 3.71
CA ARG A 216 2.47 16.11 3.75
C ARG A 216 2.66 16.77 2.38
N ALA A 217 2.87 15.98 1.32
CA ALA A 217 2.94 16.50 -0.04
C ALA A 217 1.57 16.45 -0.74
N MET A 218 0.71 15.50 -0.38
CA MET A 218 -0.63 15.36 -0.96
C MET A 218 -1.52 16.57 -0.71
N ASP A 219 -1.36 17.26 0.43
CA ASP A 219 -2.17 18.45 0.74
C ASP A 219 -2.00 19.61 -0.26
N VAL A 220 -0.88 19.63 -1.00
CA VAL A 220 -0.50 20.73 -1.91
C VAL A 220 -0.28 20.27 -3.35
N THR A 221 -0.60 19.01 -3.65
CA THR A 221 -0.42 18.45 -4.99
C THR A 221 -1.61 17.63 -5.44
N ASP A 222 -1.79 17.52 -6.75
CA ASP A 222 -2.78 16.61 -7.30
C ASP A 222 -2.37 15.15 -6.99
N PRO A 223 -3.31 14.29 -6.51
CA PRO A 223 -3.00 12.93 -6.09
C PRO A 223 -2.43 12.05 -7.22
N ASP A 224 -2.90 12.22 -8.46
CA ASP A 224 -2.42 11.41 -9.60
C ASP A 224 -0.99 11.80 -9.99
N VAL A 225 -0.65 13.08 -9.84
CA VAL A 225 0.70 13.60 -10.04
C VAL A 225 1.64 13.19 -8.90
N GLY A 226 1.14 13.25 -7.67
CA GLY A 226 1.90 12.86 -6.48
C GLY A 226 2.37 11.41 -6.53
N ILE A 227 1.47 10.50 -6.92
CA ILE A 227 1.83 9.09 -7.04
C ILE A 227 2.83 8.84 -8.17
N GLN A 228 2.73 9.57 -9.29
CA GLN A 228 3.73 9.54 -10.34
C GLN A 228 5.11 9.91 -9.79
N CYS A 229 5.20 11.03 -9.06
CA CYS A 229 6.46 11.48 -8.46
C CYS A 229 7.03 10.43 -7.49
N ARG A 230 6.20 9.79 -6.66
CA ARG A 230 6.64 8.72 -5.75
C ARG A 230 7.26 7.55 -6.51
N PHE A 231 6.63 7.06 -7.57
CA PHE A 231 7.20 5.97 -8.38
C PHE A 231 8.42 6.40 -9.22
N SER A 232 8.52 7.67 -9.63
CA SER A 232 9.73 8.19 -10.29
C SER A 232 10.97 8.04 -9.41
N PHE A 233 10.83 8.40 -8.13
CA PHE A 233 11.93 8.23 -7.16
C PHE A 233 12.20 6.75 -6.86
N GLU A 234 11.19 5.89 -6.92
CA GLU A 234 11.37 4.46 -6.65
C GLU A 234 12.20 3.80 -7.73
N VAL A 235 11.86 4.08 -9.00
CA VAL A 235 12.62 3.65 -10.16
C VAL A 235 14.06 4.18 -10.09
N LEU A 236 14.23 5.43 -9.65
CA LEU A 236 15.55 6.05 -9.48
C LEU A 236 16.34 5.36 -8.36
N PHE A 237 15.77 5.15 -7.18
CA PHE A 237 16.47 4.53 -6.05
C PHE A 237 16.95 3.13 -6.37
N TRP A 238 16.08 2.32 -6.96
CA TRP A 238 16.46 0.97 -7.37
C TRP A 238 17.45 0.97 -8.54
N GLY A 239 17.15 1.71 -9.61
CA GLY A 239 17.90 1.64 -10.87
C GLY A 239 19.23 2.37 -10.86
N VAL A 240 19.38 3.43 -10.05
CA VAL A 240 20.59 4.27 -9.99
C VAL A 240 21.44 3.94 -8.77
N PHE A 241 20.82 3.58 -7.65
CA PHE A 241 21.56 3.34 -6.40
C PHE A 241 21.60 1.85 -6.04
N ILE A 242 20.47 1.23 -5.72
CA ILE A 242 20.48 -0.09 -5.05
C ILE A 242 21.01 -1.20 -5.98
N LEU A 243 20.43 -1.39 -7.17
CA LEU A 243 20.86 -2.45 -8.08
C LEU A 243 22.29 -2.25 -8.61
N PRO A 244 22.73 -1.03 -9.01
CA PRO A 244 24.12 -0.81 -9.38
C PRO A 244 25.10 -1.08 -8.23
N ILE A 245 24.78 -0.65 -7.00
CA ILE A 245 25.63 -0.94 -5.83
C ILE A 245 25.73 -2.46 -5.62
N LEU A 246 24.62 -3.20 -5.68
CA LEU A 246 24.66 -4.66 -5.58
C LEU A 246 25.53 -5.26 -6.70
N SER A 247 25.37 -4.82 -7.94
CA SER A 247 26.14 -5.34 -9.07
C SER A 247 27.64 -5.01 -9.04
N ILE A 248 28.04 -3.90 -8.39
CA ILE A 248 29.46 -3.48 -8.34
C ILE A 248 30.17 -4.08 -7.12
N PHE A 249 29.48 -4.17 -5.98
CA PHE A 249 30.07 -4.58 -4.71
C PHE A 249 29.83 -6.05 -4.35
N THR A 250 29.09 -6.79 -5.17
CA THR A 250 28.83 -8.23 -4.98
C THR A 250 28.98 -8.97 -6.31
N GLU A 251 29.26 -10.27 -6.23
CA GLU A 251 29.34 -11.17 -7.40
C GLU A 251 27.94 -11.65 -7.85
N LEU A 252 26.87 -10.94 -7.47
CA LEU A 252 25.50 -11.33 -7.81
C LEU A 252 25.19 -11.02 -9.28
N PRO A 253 24.51 -11.93 -9.99
CA PRO A 253 24.24 -11.80 -11.42
C PRO A 253 23.05 -10.85 -11.70
N ILE A 254 23.07 -9.64 -11.15
CA ILE A 254 21.94 -8.67 -11.23
C ILE A 254 21.56 -8.37 -12.68
N GLY A 255 22.55 -8.10 -13.54
CA GLY A 255 22.31 -7.80 -14.95
C GLY A 255 21.69 -8.98 -15.70
N ALA A 256 22.15 -10.21 -15.43
CA ALA A 256 21.59 -11.41 -16.03
C ALA A 256 20.14 -11.64 -15.56
N LEU A 257 19.88 -11.54 -14.25
CA LEU A 257 18.53 -11.64 -13.71
C LEU A 257 17.55 -10.64 -14.33
N ILE A 258 17.98 -9.41 -14.58
CA ILE A 258 17.16 -8.40 -15.27
C ILE A 258 16.84 -8.87 -16.70
N ILE A 259 17.86 -9.30 -17.46
CA ILE A 259 17.68 -9.77 -18.85
C ILE A 259 16.79 -11.00 -18.91
N ASP A 260 17.00 -11.97 -18.02
CA ASP A 260 16.25 -13.22 -17.96
C ASP A 260 14.79 -12.97 -17.59
N THR A 261 14.55 -12.05 -16.64
CA THR A 261 13.19 -11.61 -16.29
C THR A 261 12.49 -10.97 -17.49
N LEU A 262 13.16 -10.03 -18.17
CA LEU A 262 12.58 -9.32 -19.32
C LEU A 262 12.36 -10.23 -20.54
N SER A 263 13.15 -11.28 -20.65
CA SER A 263 13.08 -12.26 -21.75
C SER A 263 12.04 -13.36 -21.50
N SER A 264 11.64 -13.57 -20.24
CA SER A 264 10.59 -14.52 -19.85
C SER A 264 9.19 -13.93 -20.08
N SER A 265 8.48 -14.47 -21.08
CA SER A 265 7.13 -14.00 -21.42
C SER A 265 6.12 -14.21 -20.29
N GLN A 266 6.26 -15.30 -19.52
CA GLN A 266 5.41 -15.61 -18.37
C GLN A 266 5.69 -14.66 -17.20
N ALA A 267 6.96 -14.45 -16.84
CA ALA A 267 7.31 -13.50 -15.78
C ALA A 267 6.83 -12.08 -16.12
N MET A 268 7.02 -11.65 -17.37
CA MET A 268 6.54 -10.34 -17.82
C MET A 268 5.01 -10.23 -17.81
N LEU A 269 4.29 -11.29 -18.17
CA LEU A 269 2.81 -11.30 -18.09
C LEU A 269 2.35 -11.04 -16.66
N TRP A 270 2.87 -11.78 -15.69
CA TRP A 270 2.50 -11.59 -14.28
C TRP A 270 2.94 -10.23 -13.77
N MET A 271 4.12 -9.76 -14.15
CA MET A 271 4.61 -8.45 -13.70
C MET A 271 3.78 -7.29 -14.26
N VAL A 272 3.31 -7.38 -15.51
CA VAL A 272 2.37 -6.41 -16.09
C VAL A 272 1.02 -6.45 -15.35
N LEU A 273 0.47 -7.63 -15.09
CA LEU A 273 -0.78 -7.78 -14.34
C LEU A 273 -0.66 -7.20 -12.92
N ALA A 274 0.40 -7.57 -12.21
CA ALA A 274 0.71 -7.03 -10.89
C ALA A 274 0.81 -5.51 -10.93
N SER A 275 1.54 -4.96 -11.90
CA SER A 275 1.78 -3.53 -12.00
C SER A 275 0.52 -2.74 -12.33
N ILE A 276 -0.36 -3.24 -13.20
CA ILE A 276 -1.64 -2.58 -13.51
C ILE A 276 -2.56 -2.59 -12.29
N CYS A 277 -2.69 -3.74 -11.61
CA CYS A 277 -3.47 -3.83 -10.38
C CYS A 277 -2.95 -2.84 -9.33
N HIS A 278 -1.64 -2.79 -9.15
CA HIS A 278 -1.00 -1.93 -8.15
C HIS A 278 -1.12 -0.44 -8.51
N ALA A 279 -0.85 -0.07 -9.77
CA ALA A 279 -0.94 1.32 -10.22
C ALA A 279 -2.37 1.88 -10.07
N TYR A 280 -3.38 1.08 -10.47
CA TYR A 280 -4.77 1.49 -10.34
C TYR A 280 -5.21 1.53 -8.87
N CYS A 281 -4.79 0.56 -8.04
CA CYS A 281 -5.17 0.56 -6.63
C CYS A 281 -4.63 1.80 -5.90
N TYR A 282 -3.38 2.22 -6.18
CA TYR A 282 -2.79 3.42 -5.59
C TYR A 282 -3.47 4.71 -6.04
N THR A 283 -3.77 4.80 -7.33
CA THR A 283 -4.53 5.91 -7.89
C THR A 283 -5.89 6.03 -7.21
N SER A 284 -6.59 4.90 -7.06
CA SER A 284 -7.86 4.82 -6.38
C SER A 284 -7.74 5.20 -4.90
N PHE A 285 -6.65 4.81 -4.25
CA PHE A 285 -6.44 5.02 -2.83
C PHE A 285 -6.29 6.50 -2.53
N TYR A 286 -5.39 7.18 -3.26
CA TYR A 286 -5.13 8.61 -3.10
C TYR A 286 -6.36 9.45 -3.45
N ARG A 287 -7.11 9.07 -4.48
CA ARG A 287 -8.39 9.73 -4.81
C ARG A 287 -9.47 9.53 -3.76
N SER A 288 -9.48 8.39 -3.06
CA SER A 288 -10.45 8.17 -1.98
C SER A 288 -10.23 9.15 -0.83
N PHE A 289 -8.97 9.43 -0.49
CA PHE A 289 -8.60 10.33 0.60
C PHE A 289 -9.12 11.75 0.39
N THR A 290 -9.05 12.27 -0.83
CA THR A 290 -9.52 13.62 -1.16
C THR A 290 -11.05 13.74 -1.15
N LEU A 291 -11.79 12.62 -1.24
CA LEU A 291 -13.25 12.60 -1.36
C LEU A 291 -13.97 12.25 -0.05
N ILE A 292 -13.43 11.33 0.74
CA ILE A 292 -14.05 10.84 1.99
C ILE A 292 -13.15 10.96 3.22
N GLY A 293 -11.96 11.52 3.07
CA GLY A 293 -10.96 11.63 4.14
C GLY A 293 -10.09 10.37 4.27
N VAL A 294 -8.90 10.56 4.84
CA VAL A 294 -7.89 9.50 4.98
C VAL A 294 -8.42 8.33 5.82
N GLY A 295 -8.99 8.60 7.00
CA GLY A 295 -9.45 7.52 7.89
C GLY A 295 -10.50 6.61 7.25
N ARG A 296 -11.51 7.17 6.56
CA ARG A 296 -12.53 6.36 5.89
C ARG A 296 -11.97 5.61 4.68
N GLY A 297 -11.09 6.27 3.91
CA GLY A 297 -10.39 5.64 2.80
C GLY A 297 -9.53 4.46 3.26
N GLU A 298 -8.78 4.61 4.34
CA GLU A 298 -7.94 3.55 4.94
C GLU A 298 -8.79 2.41 5.51
N ALA A 299 -9.88 2.72 6.23
CA ALA A 299 -10.76 1.70 6.80
C ALA A 299 -11.34 0.75 5.73
N ILE A 300 -11.81 1.32 4.62
CA ILE A 300 -12.36 0.55 3.51
C ILE A 300 -11.24 -0.10 2.68
N GLY A 301 -10.14 0.62 2.44
CA GLY A 301 -8.97 0.10 1.74
C GLY A 301 -8.39 -1.14 2.41
N ASN A 302 -8.39 -1.20 3.75
CA ASN A 302 -7.92 -2.35 4.54
C ASN A 302 -8.73 -3.63 4.34
N LEU A 303 -9.90 -3.55 3.71
CA LEU A 303 -10.59 -4.75 3.22
C LEU A 303 -9.81 -5.49 2.14
N TYR A 304 -8.71 -4.93 1.60
CA TYR A 304 -7.85 -5.64 0.67
C TYR A 304 -7.36 -6.98 1.21
N GLY A 305 -7.15 -7.11 2.52
CA GLY A 305 -6.75 -8.40 3.11
C GLY A 305 -7.84 -9.46 2.96
N VAL A 306 -9.12 -9.07 3.04
CA VAL A 306 -10.26 -9.96 2.80
C VAL A 306 -10.28 -10.39 1.34
N PHE A 307 -10.12 -9.45 0.41
CA PHE A 307 -10.05 -9.77 -1.02
C PHE A 307 -8.83 -10.63 -1.35
N ALA A 308 -7.66 -10.34 -0.78
CA ALA A 308 -6.44 -11.14 -0.98
C ALA A 308 -6.68 -12.58 -0.56
N VAL A 309 -7.26 -12.82 0.62
CA VAL A 309 -7.57 -14.17 1.10
C VAL A 309 -8.57 -14.88 0.18
N ILE A 310 -9.65 -14.21 -0.23
CA ILE A 310 -10.66 -14.78 -1.14
C ILE A 310 -10.03 -15.13 -2.48
N PHE A 311 -9.25 -14.23 -3.06
CA PHE A 311 -8.67 -14.40 -4.38
C PHE A 311 -7.58 -15.46 -4.39
N VAL A 312 -6.71 -15.47 -3.37
CA VAL A 312 -5.71 -16.52 -3.22
C VAL A 312 -6.39 -17.87 -3.04
N ALA A 313 -7.40 -17.98 -2.18
CA ALA A 313 -8.12 -19.24 -1.98
C ALA A 313 -8.84 -19.71 -3.25
N ALA A 314 -9.42 -18.78 -4.03
CA ALA A 314 -10.07 -19.10 -5.30
C ALA A 314 -9.09 -19.58 -6.37
N VAL A 315 -7.88 -19.01 -6.44
CA VAL A 315 -6.86 -19.40 -7.43
C VAL A 315 -6.14 -20.68 -7.02
N THR A 316 -5.77 -20.82 -5.75
CA THR A 316 -5.04 -21.99 -5.24
C THR A 316 -5.95 -23.18 -4.93
N LEU A 317 -7.27 -22.96 -4.87
CA LEU A 317 -8.28 -23.92 -4.42
C LEU A 317 -8.00 -24.45 -3.00
N GLN A 318 -7.29 -23.68 -2.18
CA GLN A 318 -6.92 -24.00 -0.80
C GLN A 318 -7.44 -22.93 0.14
N LEU A 319 -8.08 -23.37 1.23
CA LEU A 319 -8.50 -22.45 2.28
C LEU A 319 -7.30 -22.06 3.15
N PRO A 320 -7.22 -20.80 3.60
CA PRO A 320 -6.19 -20.39 4.53
C PRO A 320 -6.37 -21.09 5.88
N GLU A 321 -5.27 -21.28 6.59
CA GLU A 321 -5.29 -21.76 7.96
C GLU A 321 -6.13 -20.86 8.87
N TRP A 322 -6.74 -21.46 9.91
CA TRP A 322 -7.69 -20.77 10.80
C TRP A 322 -7.08 -19.53 11.48
N TYR A 323 -5.78 -19.56 11.79
CA TYR A 323 -5.08 -18.43 12.43
C TYR A 323 -4.92 -17.25 11.48
N PHE A 324 -4.79 -17.47 10.16
CA PHE A 324 -4.81 -16.37 9.20
C PHE A 324 -6.19 -15.72 9.13
N VAL A 325 -7.27 -16.51 9.16
CA VAL A 325 -8.64 -15.98 9.16
C VAL A 325 -8.90 -15.16 10.44
N LEU A 326 -8.48 -15.66 11.60
CA LEU A 326 -8.63 -14.95 12.87
C LEU A 326 -7.77 -13.67 12.91
N GLY A 327 -6.53 -13.73 12.43
CA GLY A 327 -5.65 -12.57 12.31
C GLY A 327 -6.21 -11.49 11.38
N LEU A 328 -6.74 -11.89 10.22
CA LEU A 328 -7.44 -11.01 9.31
C LEU A 328 -8.67 -10.35 9.98
N ALA A 329 -9.47 -11.12 10.71
CA ALA A 329 -10.63 -10.57 11.41
C ALA A 329 -10.22 -9.50 12.42
N PHE A 330 -9.19 -9.75 13.24
CA PHE A 330 -8.68 -8.76 14.19
C PHE A 330 -8.12 -7.52 13.50
N THR A 331 -7.29 -7.67 12.47
CA THR A 331 -6.70 -6.52 11.75
C THR A 331 -7.77 -5.64 11.09
N VAL A 332 -8.76 -6.24 10.44
CA VAL A 332 -9.85 -5.50 9.80
C VAL A 332 -10.74 -4.82 10.85
N LEU A 333 -11.18 -5.55 11.88
CA LEU A 333 -12.00 -4.98 12.95
C LEU A 333 -11.27 -3.85 13.68
N GLY A 334 -10.00 -4.05 14.01
CA GLY A 334 -9.16 -3.06 14.65
C GLY A 334 -8.98 -1.81 13.79
N SER A 335 -8.82 -1.96 12.47
CA SER A 335 -8.81 -0.85 11.51
C SER A 335 -10.13 -0.05 11.54
N PHE A 336 -11.29 -0.72 11.50
CA PHE A 336 -12.58 -0.02 11.60
C PHE A 336 -12.77 0.69 12.95
N VAL A 337 -12.31 0.10 14.04
CA VAL A 337 -12.32 0.76 15.36
C VAL A 337 -11.42 1.99 15.36
N MET A 338 -10.21 1.85 14.81
CA MET A 338 -9.18 2.89 14.77
C MET A 338 -9.61 4.12 13.97
N PHE A 339 -10.24 3.92 12.82
CA PHE A 339 -10.59 4.99 11.87
C PHE A 339 -12.04 5.47 11.93
N ARG A 340 -12.80 5.01 12.92
CA ARG A 340 -14.17 5.48 13.12
C ARG A 340 -14.12 6.92 13.63
N GLU A 341 -14.29 7.88 12.72
CA GLU A 341 -14.46 9.29 13.06
C GLU A 341 -15.68 9.47 13.97
N SER A 342 -15.57 10.30 15.01
CA SER A 342 -16.76 10.77 15.73
C SER A 342 -17.52 11.74 14.80
N ALA A 343 -18.85 11.71 14.85
CA ALA A 343 -19.69 12.62 14.08
C ALA A 343 -19.45 14.12 14.42
N GLU A 344 -18.69 14.43 15.48
CA GLU A 344 -18.36 15.80 15.90
C GLU A 344 -17.28 16.47 15.04
N SER A 345 -16.42 15.74 14.32
CA SER A 345 -15.46 16.40 13.41
C SER A 345 -16.14 17.09 12.22
N ILE A 346 -17.38 16.67 11.92
CA ILE A 346 -18.22 17.27 10.87
C ILE A 346 -18.83 18.60 11.33
N SER A 347 -19.03 18.82 12.64
CA SER A 347 -19.57 20.10 13.14
C SER A 347 -18.50 21.18 13.12
N GLN A 348 -17.24 20.87 13.45
CA GLN A 348 -16.16 21.87 13.48
C GLN A 348 -15.80 22.42 12.09
N LEU A 349 -15.90 21.62 11.02
CA LEU A 349 -15.75 22.13 9.64
C LEU A 349 -16.94 22.99 9.18
N ARG A 350 -18.11 22.87 9.82
CA ARG A 350 -19.27 23.74 9.55
C ARG A 350 -19.27 25.02 10.39
N ASP A 351 -18.69 24.97 11.59
CA ASP A 351 -18.66 26.13 12.49
C ASP A 351 -17.59 27.16 12.06
N VAL A 352 -16.43 26.73 11.54
CA VAL A 352 -15.41 27.66 11.02
C VAL A 352 -15.89 28.43 9.77
N ALA A 353 -16.74 27.82 8.94
CA ALA A 353 -17.34 28.51 7.80
C ALA A 353 -18.47 29.50 8.19
N ALA A 354 -18.97 29.42 9.43
CA ALA A 354 -20.01 30.30 9.94
C ALA A 354 -19.44 31.50 10.73
N GLU A 355 -18.28 31.33 11.38
CA GLU A 355 -17.66 32.40 12.18
C GLU A 355 -16.95 33.49 11.35
N ASP A 356 -16.58 33.21 10.09
CA ASP A 356 -15.96 34.21 9.20
C ASP A 356 -16.97 35.15 8.50
N THR A 357 -18.24 35.19 8.95
CA THR A 357 -19.29 36.05 8.35
C THR A 357 -20.06 36.94 9.34
N VAL A 358 -19.48 37.29 10.49
CA VAL A 358 -20.08 38.28 11.41
C VAL A 358 -19.18 39.50 11.60
#